data_AF-A0A965K6I5-F1
#
_entry.id   AF-A0A965K6I5-F1
#
_cell.length_a   1.000
_cell.length_b   1.000
_cell.length_c   1.000
_cell.angle_alpha   90.00
_cell.angle_beta   90.00
_cell.angle_gamma   90.00
#
_symmetry.space_group_name_H-M   'P 1'
#
loop_
_entity.id
_entity.type
_entity.pdbx_description
1 polymer ?
#
loop_
_entity_poly.entity_id
_entity_poly.type
_entity_poly.pdbx_seq_one_letter_code
_entity_poly.pdbx_strand_id
1 'polypeptide(L)'
;KNKLSAQKAWATGLVAKESQGQLVAIAHNLMQLYQGRLEQEHRVEDTAEEQRRKKRTEELQRVAATHGRAVSSLLLDARKATQRSVKFVRWLRHAVREHLTETAAVPRLSLLLASL
;
A
#
# COMPACT_ATOMS: atom_id res chain seq x y z
N LYS A 1 13.24 6.89 -2.26
CA LYS A 1 12.16 7.79 -1.77
C LYS A 1 11.05 6.93 -1.18
N ASN A 2 10.64 7.13 0.09
CA ASN A 2 9.49 6.41 0.66
C ASN A 2 8.17 6.97 0.10
N LYS A 3 7.11 6.15 0.06
CA LYS A 3 5.81 6.57 -0.49
C LYS A 3 5.12 7.66 0.33
N LEU A 4 5.52 7.79 1.60
CA LEU A 4 5.05 8.82 2.52
C LEU A 4 5.76 10.17 2.36
N SER A 5 6.80 10.26 1.52
CA SER A 5 7.64 11.47 1.37
C SER A 5 8.31 11.96 2.67
N ALA A 6 8.40 11.12 3.72
CA ALA A 6 9.08 11.47 4.97
C ALA A 6 10.61 11.41 4.77
N GLN A 7 11.30 12.55 4.81
CA GLN A 7 12.73 12.62 4.48
C GLN A 7 13.65 12.89 5.67
N LYS A 8 13.28 13.82 6.56
CA LYS A 8 14.08 14.17 7.74
C LYS A 8 13.18 14.29 8.97
N ALA A 9 13.74 13.99 10.13
CA ALA A 9 13.13 14.33 11.40
C ALA A 9 13.09 15.86 11.54
N TRP A 10 12.14 16.36 12.31
CA TRP A 10 12.01 17.79 12.60
C TRP A 10 13.18 18.34 13.44
N ALA A 11 13.96 17.46 14.07
CA ALA A 11 15.22 17.79 14.74
C ALA A 11 16.24 16.64 14.59
N THR A 12 17.51 16.90 14.91
CA THR A 12 18.63 15.94 14.75
C THR A 12 18.78 14.96 15.91
N GLY A 13 18.14 15.22 17.05
CA GLY A 13 18.23 14.42 18.26
C GLY A 13 17.59 13.03 18.13
N LEU A 14 18.03 12.09 18.97
CA LEU A 14 17.55 10.70 18.97
C LEU A 14 16.03 10.61 19.18
N VAL A 15 15.51 11.39 20.14
CA VAL A 15 14.06 11.46 20.44
C VAL A 15 13.24 11.89 19.23
N ALA A 16 13.72 12.86 18.45
CA ALA A 16 13.02 13.34 17.27
C ALA A 16 12.98 12.28 16.15
N LYS A 17 14.07 11.51 15.99
CA LYS A 17 14.14 10.39 15.04
C LYS A 17 13.25 9.23 15.46
N GLU A 18 13.25 8.89 16.75
CA GLU A 18 12.40 7.85 17.31
C GLU A 18 10.92 8.19 17.14
N SER A 19 10.53 9.40 17.54
CA SER A 19 9.16 9.91 17.41
C SER A 19 8.70 9.88 15.94
N GLN A 20 9.57 10.30 15.01
CA GLN A 20 9.27 10.21 13.58
C GLN A 20 9.06 8.75 13.13
N GLY A 21 9.91 7.83 13.58
CA GLY A 21 9.77 6.40 13.29
C GLY A 21 8.44 5.84 13.76
N GLN A 22 8.05 6.15 15.00
CA GLN A 22 6.77 5.75 15.58
C GLN A 22 5.58 6.32 14.79
N LEU A 23 5.59 7.61 14.45
CA LEU A 23 4.53 8.24 13.65
C LEU A 23 4.40 7.63 12.25
N VAL A 24 5.52 7.30 11.61
CA VAL A 24 5.52 6.63 10.30
C VAL A 24 4.92 5.22 10.42
N ALA A 25 5.24 4.48 11.47
CA ALA A 25 4.69 3.16 11.73
C ALA A 25 3.17 3.23 12.02
N ILE A 26 2.73 4.17 12.85
CA ILE A 26 1.30 4.39 13.14
C ILE A 26 0.54 4.76 11.87
N ALA A 27 1.05 5.72 11.08
CA ALA A 27 0.44 6.10 9.81
C ALA A 27 0.35 4.91 8.85
N HIS A 28 1.38 4.06 8.79
CA HIS A 28 1.35 2.84 8.01
C HIS A 28 0.25 1.88 8.48
N ASN A 29 0.13 1.65 9.79
CA ASN A 29 -0.85 0.72 10.35
C ASN A 29 -2.29 1.22 10.14
N LEU A 30 -2.55 2.51 10.39
CA LEU A 30 -3.86 3.13 10.17
C LEU A 30 -4.30 3.02 8.72
N MET A 31 -3.40 3.33 7.79
CA MET A 31 -3.66 3.14 6.37
C MET A 31 -3.91 1.66 6.01
N GLN A 32 -3.42 0.68 6.77
CA GLN A 32 -3.70 -0.75 6.53
C GLN A 32 -5.15 -1.07 6.87
N LEU A 33 -5.53 -0.69 8.09
CA LEU A 33 -6.85 -0.93 8.64
C LEU A 33 -7.90 -0.24 7.78
N TYR A 34 -7.61 0.99 7.36
CA TYR A 34 -8.50 1.74 6.50
C TYR A 34 -8.69 1.10 5.13
N GLN A 35 -7.62 0.56 4.52
CA GLN A 35 -7.76 -0.14 3.24
C GLN A 35 -8.61 -1.42 3.38
N GLY A 36 -8.41 -2.19 4.45
CA GLY A 36 -9.28 -3.35 4.74
C GLY A 36 -10.74 -2.95 4.92
N ARG A 37 -11.01 -1.81 5.58
CA ARG A 37 -12.35 -1.26 5.70
C ARG A 37 -12.94 -0.83 4.36
N LEU A 38 -12.14 -0.19 3.49
CA LEU A 38 -12.57 0.18 2.13
C LEU A 38 -12.91 -1.03 1.27
N GLU A 39 -12.14 -2.11 1.38
CA GLU A 39 -12.41 -3.38 0.69
C GLU A 39 -13.73 -4.00 1.18
N GLN A 40 -13.95 -4.03 2.50
CA GLN A 40 -15.16 -4.62 3.11
C GLN A 40 -16.43 -3.79 2.91
N GLU A 41 -16.38 -2.49 3.15
CA GLU A 41 -17.56 -1.61 3.18
C GLU A 41 -17.85 -0.96 1.82
N HIS A 42 -16.82 -0.68 1.03
CA HIS A 42 -16.94 0.10 -0.21
C HIS A 42 -16.57 -0.69 -1.48
N ARG A 43 -16.12 -1.95 -1.35
CA ARG A 43 -15.68 -2.82 -2.46
C ARG A 43 -14.62 -2.16 -3.34
N VAL A 44 -13.76 -1.33 -2.74
CA VAL A 44 -12.69 -0.63 -3.44
C VAL A 44 -11.45 -1.50 -3.44
N GLU A 45 -11.09 -2.04 -4.60
CA GLU A 45 -9.91 -2.89 -4.78
C GLU A 45 -8.95 -2.31 -5.84
N ASP A 46 -7.64 -2.39 -5.58
CA ASP A 46 -6.60 -2.03 -6.55
C ASP A 46 -6.34 -3.20 -7.50
N THR A 47 -7.29 -3.44 -8.40
CA THR A 47 -7.28 -4.56 -9.35
C THR A 47 -6.06 -4.52 -10.28
N ALA A 48 -5.57 -3.32 -10.61
CA ALA A 48 -4.38 -3.13 -11.43
C ALA A 48 -3.10 -3.60 -10.73
N GLU A 49 -2.89 -3.23 -9.47
CA GLU A 49 -1.76 -3.75 -8.69
C GLU A 49 -1.89 -5.24 -8.40
N GLU A 50 -3.10 -5.72 -8.13
CA GLU A 50 -3.33 -7.15 -7.93
C GLU A 50 -2.98 -7.96 -9.19
N GLN A 51 -3.37 -7.50 -10.37
CA GLN A 51 -2.99 -8.14 -11.63
C GLN A 51 -1.48 -8.11 -11.87
N ARG A 52 -0.80 -7.01 -11.53
CA ARG A 52 0.68 -6.92 -11.59
C ARG A 52 1.33 -7.91 -10.63
N ARG A 53 0.78 -8.09 -9.42
CA ARG A 53 1.27 -9.07 -8.43
C ARG A 53 1.08 -10.50 -8.93
N LYS A 54 -0.09 -10.81 -9.49
CA LYS A 54 -0.39 -12.12 -10.07
C LYS A 54 0.59 -12.47 -11.18
N LYS A 55 0.81 -11.57 -12.14
CA LYS A 55 1.80 -11.76 -13.23
C LYS A 55 3.21 -12.04 -12.72
N ARG A 56 3.71 -11.26 -11.75
CA ARG A 56 5.03 -11.49 -11.13
C ARG A 56 5.12 -12.81 -10.38
N THR A 57 4.01 -13.33 -9.90
CA THR A 57 3.95 -14.59 -9.16
C THR A 57 3.93 -15.78 -10.12
N GLU A 58 3.14 -15.68 -11.18
CA GLU A 58 3.14 -16.64 -12.29
C GLU A 58 4.53 -16.74 -12.94
N GLU A 59 5.18 -15.61 -13.19
CA GLU A 59 6.54 -15.58 -13.74
C GLU A 59 7.56 -16.26 -12.81
N LEU A 60 7.53 -15.94 -11.52
CA LEU A 60 8.39 -16.58 -10.53
C LEU A 60 8.17 -18.10 -10.46
N GLN A 61 6.91 -18.54 -10.51
CA GLN A 61 6.56 -19.96 -10.53
C GLN A 61 7.06 -20.65 -11.80
N ARG A 62 6.94 -20.00 -12.97
CA ARG A 62 7.48 -20.53 -14.24
C ARG A 62 8.99 -20.71 -14.16
N VAL A 63 9.72 -19.70 -13.68
CA VAL A 63 11.19 -19.78 -13.55
C VAL A 63 11.60 -20.88 -12.56
N ALA A 64 10.92 -21.01 -11.42
CA ALA A 64 11.20 -22.08 -10.48
C ALA A 64 10.96 -23.47 -11.11
N ALA A 65 9.87 -23.61 -11.85
CA ALA A 65 9.53 -24.85 -12.57
C ALA A 65 10.58 -25.21 -13.64
N THR A 66 11.13 -24.22 -14.37
CA THR A 66 12.23 -24.49 -15.34
C THR A 66 13.50 -25.03 -14.68
N HIS A 67 13.67 -24.80 -13.37
CA HIS A 67 14.76 -25.34 -12.58
C HIS A 67 14.37 -26.57 -11.75
N GLY A 68 13.18 -27.15 -11.98
CA GLY A 68 12.68 -28.31 -11.23
C GLY A 68 12.40 -28.02 -9.75
N ARG A 69 12.17 -26.76 -9.38
CA ARG A 69 11.93 -26.33 -8.00
C ARG A 69 10.52 -25.77 -7.82
N ALA A 70 9.96 -25.96 -6.64
CA ALA A 70 8.74 -25.27 -6.22
C ALA A 70 9.08 -23.92 -5.55
N VAL A 71 8.21 -22.94 -5.69
CA VAL A 71 8.30 -21.68 -4.95
C VAL A 71 7.83 -21.91 -3.52
N SER A 72 8.61 -21.47 -2.54
CA SER A 72 8.23 -21.55 -1.12
C SER A 72 6.92 -20.81 -0.84
N SER A 73 6.02 -21.44 -0.09
CA SER A 73 4.75 -20.84 0.35
C SER A 73 4.97 -19.54 1.13
N LEU A 74 6.00 -19.48 1.98
CA LEU A 74 6.40 -18.26 2.70
C LEU A 74 6.66 -17.08 1.74
N LEU A 75 7.27 -17.34 0.59
CA LEU A 75 7.57 -16.30 -0.40
C LEU A 75 6.30 -15.84 -1.14
N LEU A 76 5.36 -16.76 -1.35
CA LEU A 76 4.05 -16.45 -1.94
C LEU A 76 3.18 -15.63 -0.96
N ASP A 77 3.20 -15.99 0.32
CA ASP A 77 2.44 -15.29 1.36
C ASP A 77 3.06 -13.95 1.75
N ALA A 78 4.39 -13.84 1.84
CA ALA A 78 5.09 -12.58 2.11
C ALA A 78 4.81 -11.53 1.02
N ARG A 79 4.39 -11.93 -0.19
CA ARG A 79 3.96 -10.99 -1.23
C ARG A 79 2.60 -10.36 -0.97
N LYS A 80 1.77 -10.89 -0.06
CA LYS A 80 0.58 -10.17 0.45
C LYS A 80 1.01 -8.93 1.26
N ALA A 81 2.20 -8.94 1.85
CA ALA A 81 2.81 -7.79 2.50
C ALA A 81 3.48 -6.82 1.50
N THR A 82 2.86 -6.59 0.34
CA THR A 82 3.40 -5.70 -0.68
C THR A 82 3.05 -4.25 -0.41
N GLN A 83 3.97 -3.35 -0.78
CA GLN A 83 3.80 -1.91 -0.63
C GLN A 83 2.52 -1.41 -1.31
N ARG A 84 1.76 -0.58 -0.59
CA ARG A 84 0.53 0.08 -1.09
C ARG A 84 0.78 0.98 -2.28
N SER A 85 -0.22 1.15 -3.15
CA SER A 85 -0.06 1.97 -4.35
C SER A 85 0.20 3.44 -3.99
N VAL A 86 1.03 4.10 -4.78
CA VAL A 86 1.29 5.55 -4.62
C VAL A 86 0.02 6.34 -4.88
N LYS A 87 -0.86 5.81 -5.74
CA LYS A 87 -2.22 6.28 -6.02
C LYS A 87 -3.04 6.42 -4.73
N PHE A 88 -3.15 5.35 -3.94
CA PHE A 88 -3.83 5.37 -2.63
C PHE A 88 -3.23 6.40 -1.66
N VAL A 89 -1.89 6.40 -1.50
CA VAL A 89 -1.23 7.32 -0.56
C VAL A 89 -1.41 8.79 -0.96
N ARG A 90 -1.38 9.11 -2.27
CA ARG A 90 -1.63 10.47 -2.78
C ARG A 90 -3.09 10.88 -2.57
N TRP A 91 -4.03 10.00 -2.89
CA TRP A 91 -5.46 10.25 -2.68
C TRP A 91 -5.76 10.51 -1.20
N LEU A 92 -5.26 9.66 -0.30
CA LEU A 92 -5.52 9.80 1.13
C LEU A 92 -4.96 11.12 1.68
N ARG A 93 -3.75 11.49 1.27
CA ARG A 93 -3.15 12.77 1.64
C ARG A 93 -4.00 13.95 1.17
N HIS A 94 -4.50 13.89 -0.06
CA HIS A 94 -5.38 14.93 -0.60
C HIS A 94 -6.70 14.99 0.19
N ALA A 95 -7.36 13.86 0.43
CA ALA A 95 -8.60 13.79 1.18
C ALA A 95 -8.47 14.38 2.60
N VAL A 96 -7.38 14.05 3.30
CA VAL A 96 -7.09 14.59 4.64
C VAL A 96 -6.81 16.10 4.59
N ARG A 97 -6.04 16.57 3.60
CA ARG A 97 -5.68 18.00 3.48
C ARG A 97 -6.88 18.88 3.13
N GLU A 98 -7.77 18.39 2.28
CA GLU A 98 -8.98 19.11 1.87
C GLU A 98 -10.18 18.82 2.78
N HIS A 99 -9.97 18.12 3.91
CA HIS A 99 -11.03 17.75 4.87
C HIS A 99 -12.25 17.08 4.22
N LEU A 100 -12.02 16.23 3.23
CA LEU A 100 -13.11 15.55 2.52
C LEU A 100 -13.79 14.51 3.42
N THR A 101 -15.10 14.43 3.32
CA THR A 101 -15.86 13.32 3.89
C THR A 101 -15.58 12.03 3.11
N GLU A 102 -15.67 10.90 3.80
CA GLU A 102 -15.50 9.57 3.19
C GLU A 102 -16.45 9.38 2.00
N THR A 103 -17.72 9.76 2.16
CA THR A 103 -18.75 9.71 1.12
C THR A 103 -18.36 10.47 -0.16
N ALA A 104 -17.65 11.61 -0.03
CA ALA A 104 -17.20 12.40 -1.17
C ALA A 104 -15.87 11.88 -1.77
N ALA A 105 -14.99 11.32 -0.94
CA ALA A 105 -13.64 10.94 -1.33
C ALA A 105 -13.56 9.54 -1.96
N VAL A 106 -14.31 8.56 -1.44
CA VAL A 106 -14.25 7.15 -1.85
C VAL A 106 -14.65 6.90 -3.32
N PRO A 107 -15.68 7.55 -3.89
CA PRO A 107 -15.99 7.41 -5.31
C PRO A 107 -14.82 7.83 -6.21
N ARG A 108 -14.09 8.88 -5.83
CA ARG A 108 -12.89 9.34 -6.56
C ARG A 108 -11.76 8.33 -6.49
N LEU A 109 -11.57 7.67 -5.34
CA LEU A 109 -10.59 6.60 -5.20
C LEU A 109 -10.89 5.44 -6.14
N SER A 110 -12.15 5.03 -6.22
CA SER A 110 -12.59 3.91 -7.06
C SER A 110 -12.24 4.16 -8.53
N LEU A 111 -12.53 5.36 -9.04
CA LEU A 111 -12.17 5.76 -10.40
C LEU A 111 -10.65 5.79 -10.62
N LEU A 112 -9.91 6.27 -9.63
CA LEU A 112 -8.46 6.41 -9.69
C LEU A 112 -7.73 5.05 -9.65
N LEU A 113 -8.29 4.06 -8.96
CA LEU A 113 -7.79 2.69 -8.97
C LEU A 113 -8.23 1.91 -10.22
N ALA A 114 -9.39 2.23 -10.80
CA ALA A 114 -9.89 1.62 -12.03
C ALA A 114 -9.15 2.10 -13.29
N SER A 115 -8.69 3.36 -13.31
CA SER A 115 -7.88 3.92 -14.40
C SER A 115 -6.45 3.36 -14.33
N LEU A 116 -6.03 2.63 -15.37
CA LEU A 116 -4.70 2.02 -15.49
C LEU A 116 -3.59 3.07 -15.61
#